data_AF-A0A939YJN8-F1
#
_entry.id   AF-A0A939YJN8-F1
#
_cell.length_a   1.000
_cell.length_b   1.000
_cell.length_c   1.000
_cell.angle_alpha   90.00
_cell.angle_beta   90.00
_cell.angle_gamma   90.00
#
_symmetry.space_group_name_H-M   'P 1'
#
loop_
_entity.id
_entity.type
_entity.pdbx_description
1 polymer ?
#
loop_
_entity_poly.entity_id
_entity_poly.type
_entity_poly.pdbx_seq_one_letter_code
_entity_poly.pdbx_strand_id
1 'polypeptide(L)'
;SGGQRQRIGLARAMVMEPEFVVADEPISALDVSIRAQVLNLLKKFQEERDVTYLFIAHDLSIVRFISDRIGVIYKGNIVEVATAEELFDYPLHPYTRSLISAIPIPDPVLEKNKVLFTYDPSVHDYSEEEPRMECIGHDHYVFGSTKEIEEYKRIRDENVPLKTITVRNPNEEDTKAGEDDNVSTEPVLDTPIHDTGNKLYGIGAFFLPLLGLIGWLIFKKHNYYKNYRMCKKGTLAGLITRGAIVGLYLLALLIAIL
;
A
#
# COMPACT_ATOMS: atom_id res chain seq x y z
N SER A 1 20.74 -22.32 16.04
CA SER A 1 19.47 -21.78 15.49
C SER A 1 19.61 -20.30 15.19
N GLY A 2 18.66 -19.69 14.45
CA GLY A 2 18.64 -18.23 14.22
C GLY A 2 18.65 -17.43 15.52
N GLY A 3 17.79 -17.81 16.48
CA GLY A 3 17.75 -17.17 17.81
C GLY A 3 19.05 -17.24 18.61
N GLN A 4 19.84 -18.31 18.48
CA GLN A 4 21.16 -18.38 19.12
C GLN A 4 22.15 -17.37 18.54
N ARG A 5 22.14 -17.18 17.21
CA ARG A 5 22.99 -16.18 16.55
C ARG A 5 22.60 -14.76 16.95
N GLN A 6 21.30 -14.47 17.05
CA GLN A 6 20.82 -13.18 17.55
C GLN A 6 21.29 -12.91 18.98
N ARG A 7 21.15 -13.90 19.87
CA ARG A 7 21.58 -13.78 21.27
C ARG A 7 23.08 -13.54 21.41
N ILE A 8 23.90 -14.21 20.59
CA ILE A 8 25.35 -13.94 20.54
C ILE A 8 25.63 -12.53 20.02
N GLY A 9 24.91 -12.08 18.99
CA GLY A 9 25.03 -10.72 18.45
C GLY A 9 24.69 -9.67 19.50
N LEU A 10 23.59 -9.86 20.23
CA LEU A 10 23.19 -8.99 21.34
C LEU A 10 24.22 -9.01 22.47
N ALA A 11 24.67 -10.19 22.90
CA ALA A 11 25.70 -10.29 23.93
C ALA A 11 27.00 -9.57 23.52
N ARG A 12 27.40 -9.68 22.26
CA ARG A 12 28.56 -8.96 21.71
C ARG A 12 28.37 -7.44 21.72
N ALA A 13 27.18 -6.94 21.43
CA ALA A 13 26.89 -5.51 21.49
C ALA A 13 26.88 -5.00 22.94
N MET A 14 26.35 -5.79 23.88
CA MET A 14 26.15 -5.40 25.28
C MET A 14 27.37 -5.64 26.19
N VAL A 15 28.40 -6.36 25.72
CA VAL A 15 29.56 -6.74 26.55
C VAL A 15 30.38 -5.54 27.05
N MET A 16 30.37 -4.45 26.28
CA MET A 16 31.11 -3.22 26.62
C MET A 16 30.26 -2.23 27.43
N GLU A 17 29.08 -2.63 27.91
CA GLU A 17 28.15 -1.76 28.65
C GLU A 17 27.89 -0.42 27.93
N PRO A 18 27.40 -0.46 26.68
CA PRO A 18 27.24 0.75 25.88
C PRO A 18 26.12 1.63 26.43
N GLU A 19 26.31 2.95 26.38
CA GLU A 19 25.24 3.93 26.68
C GLU A 19 24.23 4.05 25.52
N PHE A 20 24.62 3.67 24.30
CA PHE A 20 23.79 3.78 23.10
C PHE A 20 23.96 2.58 22.16
N VAL A 21 22.86 2.04 21.66
CA VAL A 21 22.83 0.89 20.74
C VAL A 21 21.89 1.17 19.56
N VAL A 22 22.42 1.01 18.35
CA VAL A 22 21.61 0.97 17.12
C VAL A 22 21.24 -0.48 16.83
N ALA A 23 19.94 -0.75 16.82
CA ALA A 23 19.38 -2.08 16.62
C ALA A 23 18.60 -2.10 15.30
N ASP A 24 19.30 -2.45 14.21
CA ASP A 24 18.75 -2.52 12.85
C ASP A 24 18.18 -3.92 12.57
N GLU A 25 16.86 -4.00 12.42
CA GLU A 25 16.09 -5.24 12.23
C GLU A 25 16.53 -6.37 13.18
N PRO A 26 16.66 -6.10 14.50
CA PRO A 26 17.40 -6.93 15.46
C PRO A 26 16.66 -8.21 15.84
N ILE A 27 15.49 -8.45 15.26
CA ILE A 27 14.63 -9.61 15.50
C ILE A 27 14.09 -10.21 14.19
N SER A 28 14.53 -9.69 13.05
CA SER A 28 14.17 -10.24 11.74
C SER A 28 14.65 -11.70 11.66
N ALA A 29 13.86 -12.56 11.03
CA ALA A 29 14.10 -14.01 10.91
C ALA A 29 13.97 -14.86 12.20
N LEU A 30 13.34 -14.34 13.26
CA LEU A 30 13.03 -15.11 14.47
C LEU A 30 11.55 -15.51 14.57
N ASP A 31 11.30 -16.70 15.11
CA ASP A 31 9.95 -17.14 15.48
C ASP A 31 9.32 -16.16 16.47
N VAL A 32 7.99 -16.02 16.43
CA VAL A 32 7.20 -15.08 17.26
C VAL A 32 7.58 -15.18 18.75
N SER A 33 7.70 -16.39 19.29
CA SER A 33 8.04 -16.60 20.70
C SER A 33 9.46 -16.15 21.06
N ILE A 34 10.42 -16.28 20.14
CA ILE A 34 11.80 -15.84 20.34
C ILE A 34 11.91 -14.31 20.21
N ARG A 35 11.14 -13.68 19.31
CA ARG A 35 11.06 -12.22 19.20
C ARG A 35 10.69 -11.58 20.54
N ALA A 36 9.63 -12.08 21.17
CA ALA A 36 9.18 -11.61 22.49
C ALA A 36 10.26 -11.74 23.58
N GLN A 37 11.00 -12.87 23.60
CA GLN A 37 12.10 -13.07 24.56
C GLN A 37 13.24 -12.06 24.36
N VAL A 38 13.61 -11.77 23.11
CA VAL A 38 14.67 -10.80 22.80
C VAL A 38 14.23 -9.38 23.15
N LEU A 39 12.99 -8.99 22.85
CA LEU A 39 12.44 -7.67 23.22
C LEU A 39 12.41 -7.47 24.73
N ASN A 40 11.94 -8.46 25.49
CA ASN A 40 11.95 -8.40 26.96
C ASN A 40 13.38 -8.28 27.51
N LEU A 41 14.36 -8.92 26.88
CA LEU A 41 15.76 -8.81 27.27
C LEU A 41 16.33 -7.41 26.98
N LEU A 42 16.01 -6.83 25.82
CA LEU A 42 16.40 -5.46 25.48
C LEU A 42 15.79 -4.46 26.47
N LYS A 43 14.50 -4.57 26.76
CA LYS A 43 13.82 -3.71 27.74
C LYS A 43 14.44 -3.84 29.14
N LYS A 44 14.73 -5.07 29.57
CA LYS A 44 15.45 -5.32 30.82
C LYS A 44 16.81 -4.62 30.85
N PHE A 45 17.57 -4.68 29.75
CA PHE A 45 18.86 -4.00 29.68
C PHE A 45 18.75 -2.47 29.64
N GLN A 46 17.70 -1.94 29.01
CA GLN A 46 17.37 -0.51 29.07
C GLN A 46 17.22 -0.08 30.53
N GLU A 47 16.39 -0.79 31.29
CA GLU A 47 16.06 -0.46 32.69
C GLU A 47 17.25 -0.68 33.65
N GLU A 48 18.01 -1.77 33.50
CA GLU A 48 19.10 -2.11 34.41
C GLU A 48 20.38 -1.30 34.17
N ARG A 49 20.61 -0.84 32.93
CA ARG A 49 21.89 -0.26 32.49
C ARG A 49 21.76 1.12 31.86
N ASP A 50 20.57 1.70 31.86
CA ASP A 50 20.28 3.03 31.30
C ASP A 50 20.73 3.19 29.82
N VAL A 51 20.57 2.13 29.03
CA VAL A 51 20.99 2.11 27.62
C VAL A 51 19.93 2.76 26.74
N THR A 52 20.36 3.68 25.89
CA THR A 52 19.49 4.26 24.86
C THR A 52 19.47 3.40 23.59
N TYR A 53 18.28 3.09 23.08
CA TYR A 53 18.11 2.31 21.85
C TYR A 53 17.61 3.18 20.69
N LEU A 54 18.28 3.08 19.54
CA LEU A 54 17.68 3.40 18.23
C LEU A 54 17.23 2.08 17.59
N PHE A 55 15.93 1.80 17.67
CA PHE A 55 15.35 0.56 17.16
C PHE A 55 14.74 0.76 15.77
N ILE A 56 15.18 -0.01 14.77
CA ILE A 56 14.71 0.07 13.40
C ILE A 56 14.04 -1.25 13.04
N ALA A 57 12.75 -1.20 12.70
CA ALA A 57 12.00 -2.36 12.25
C ALA A 57 10.82 -1.98 11.36
N HIS A 58 10.37 -2.91 10.53
CA HIS A 58 9.18 -2.78 9.69
C HIS A 58 7.87 -3.17 10.40
N ASP A 59 7.93 -3.87 11.54
CA ASP A 59 6.75 -4.34 12.28
C ASP A 59 6.34 -3.35 13.38
N LEU A 60 5.33 -2.52 13.09
CA LEU A 60 4.81 -1.50 14.02
C LEU A 60 4.31 -2.09 15.36
N SER A 61 3.77 -3.32 15.37
CA SER A 61 3.29 -3.93 16.62
C SER A 61 4.43 -4.12 17.63
N ILE A 62 5.63 -4.36 17.12
CA ILE A 62 6.84 -4.53 17.92
C ILE A 62 7.45 -3.18 18.28
N VAL A 63 7.51 -2.26 17.31
CA VAL A 63 8.06 -0.93 17.53
C VAL A 63 7.29 -0.20 18.64
N ARG A 64 5.96 -0.34 18.69
CA ARG A 64 5.11 0.20 19.77
C ARG A 64 5.51 -0.28 21.16
N PHE A 65 5.94 -1.53 21.29
CA PHE A 65 6.21 -2.14 22.58
C PHE A 65 7.55 -1.67 23.20
N ILE A 66 8.55 -1.41 22.37
CA ILE A 66 9.93 -1.15 22.81
C ILE A 66 10.31 0.33 22.76
N SER A 67 9.58 1.16 21.99
CA SER A 67 9.98 2.54 21.71
C SER A 67 9.12 3.52 22.49
N ASP A 68 9.74 4.55 23.07
CA ASP A 68 9.03 5.68 23.68
C ASP A 68 8.53 6.67 22.62
N ARG A 69 9.31 6.85 21.55
CA ARG A 69 9.00 7.68 20.39
C ARG A 69 9.25 6.92 19.10
N ILE A 70 8.43 7.18 18.10
CA ILE A 70 8.46 6.49 16.81
C ILE A 70 8.57 7.53 15.71
N GLY A 71 9.53 7.32 14.79
CA GLY A 71 9.64 8.04 13.53
C GLY A 71 9.31 7.12 12.37
N VAL A 72 8.40 7.55 11.49
CA VAL A 72 8.00 6.82 10.28
C VAL A 72 8.76 7.40 9.10
N ILE A 73 9.40 6.53 8.31
CA ILE A 73 10.16 6.92 7.12
C ILE A 73 9.45 6.42 5.87
N TYR A 74 9.31 7.30 4.88
CA TYR A 74 8.86 6.96 3.52
C TYR A 74 9.82 7.55 2.49
N LYS A 75 10.35 6.69 1.60
CA LYS A 75 11.29 7.06 0.53
C LYS A 75 12.44 8.00 0.98
N GLY A 76 13.00 7.72 2.16
CA GLY A 76 14.13 8.48 2.71
C GLY A 76 13.77 9.75 3.47
N ASN A 77 12.49 10.11 3.55
CA ASN A 77 12.02 11.23 4.35
C ASN A 77 11.31 10.72 5.61
N ILE A 78 11.57 11.36 6.75
CA ILE A 78 10.73 11.18 7.93
C ILE A 78 9.40 11.87 7.63
N VAL A 79 8.31 11.12 7.68
CA VAL A 79 6.97 11.63 7.36
C VAL A 79 6.13 11.90 8.59
N GLU A 80 6.45 11.26 9.72
CA GLU A 80 5.71 11.44 10.96
C GLU A 80 6.59 11.03 12.15
N VAL A 81 6.53 11.79 13.25
CA VAL A 81 7.22 11.51 14.51
C VAL A 81 6.30 11.83 15.67
N ALA A 82 6.07 10.90 16.58
CA ALA A 82 5.32 11.14 17.81
C ALA A 82 5.73 10.16 18.91
N THR A 83 5.14 10.27 20.10
CA THR A 83 5.20 9.18 21.09
C THR A 83 4.52 7.92 20.53
N ALA A 84 4.88 6.75 21.05
CA ALA A 84 4.30 5.51 20.57
C ALA A 84 2.77 5.46 20.73
N GLU A 85 2.23 5.97 21.83
CA GLU A 85 0.79 6.07 22.05
C GLU A 85 0.14 7.05 21.08
N GLU A 86 0.69 8.25 20.96
CA GLU A 86 0.14 9.32 20.12
C GLU A 86 0.11 8.91 18.64
N LEU A 87 1.18 8.28 18.13
CA LEU A 87 1.23 7.83 16.74
C LEU A 87 0.17 6.77 16.43
N PHE A 88 -0.17 5.92 17.42
CA PHE A 88 -1.13 4.84 17.24
C PHE A 88 -2.57 5.30 17.40
N ASP A 89 -2.82 6.26 18.28
CA ASP A 89 -4.14 6.83 18.49
C ASP A 89 -4.49 7.87 17.42
N TYR A 90 -3.49 8.61 16.92
CA TYR A 90 -3.65 9.67 15.93
C TYR A 90 -2.65 9.55 14.77
N PRO A 91 -2.62 8.47 13.98
CA PRO A 91 -1.79 8.41 12.77
C PRO A 91 -2.30 9.39 11.72
N LEU A 92 -1.64 10.53 11.56
CA LEU A 92 -2.15 11.62 10.73
C LEU A 92 -1.67 11.48 9.28
N HIS A 93 -0.41 11.13 9.07
CA HIS A 93 0.10 10.97 7.71
C HIS A 93 -0.58 9.74 7.05
N PRO A 94 -1.12 9.85 5.82
CA PRO A 94 -1.80 8.76 5.13
C PRO A 94 -0.94 7.49 5.01
N TYR A 95 0.36 7.65 4.80
CA TYR A 95 1.29 6.52 4.84
C TYR A 95 1.32 5.80 6.21
N THR A 96 1.44 6.51 7.33
CA THR A 96 1.40 5.92 8.67
C THR A 96 0.09 5.17 8.91
N ARG A 97 -1.05 5.75 8.48
CA ARG A 97 -2.36 5.08 8.52
C ARG A 97 -2.34 3.75 7.77
N SER A 98 -1.72 3.71 6.59
CA SER A 98 -1.60 2.46 5.82
C SER A 98 -0.81 1.40 6.57
N LEU A 99 0.32 1.78 7.19
CA LEU A 99 1.14 0.86 7.93
C LEU A 99 0.42 0.30 9.17
N ILE A 100 -0.30 1.15 9.91
CA ILE A 100 -1.08 0.70 11.07
C ILE A 100 -2.24 -0.20 10.66
N SER A 101 -2.92 0.10 9.54
CA SER A 101 -4.00 -0.76 9.03
C SER A 101 -3.54 -2.18 8.66
N ALA A 102 -2.25 -2.34 8.34
CA ALA A 102 -1.65 -3.63 8.00
C ALA A 102 -1.33 -4.50 9.22
N ILE A 103 -1.40 -3.96 10.45
CA ILE A 103 -1.10 -4.72 11.67
C ILE A 103 -2.09 -5.89 11.81
N PRO A 104 -1.61 -7.14 12.02
CA PRO A 104 -2.48 -8.29 12.20
C PRO A 104 -3.34 -8.19 13.47
N ILE A 105 -4.61 -8.56 13.36
CA ILE A 105 -5.51 -8.70 14.50
C ILE A 105 -5.42 -10.15 15.03
N PRO A 106 -5.26 -10.37 16.34
CA PRO A 106 -5.17 -11.71 16.91
C PRO A 106 -6.38 -12.61 16.67
N ASP A 107 -7.57 -12.02 16.50
CA ASP A 107 -8.81 -12.74 16.22
C ASP A 107 -8.91 -13.10 14.72
N PRO A 108 -8.93 -14.39 14.35
CA PRO A 108 -9.00 -14.82 12.95
C PRO A 108 -10.26 -14.35 12.21
N VAL A 109 -11.39 -14.17 12.91
CA VAL A 109 -12.65 -13.73 12.31
C VAL A 109 -12.59 -12.26 11.97
N LEU A 110 -12.02 -11.45 12.86
CA LEU A 110 -11.81 -10.02 12.60
C LEU A 110 -10.75 -9.81 11.51
N GLU A 111 -9.65 -10.56 11.56
CA GLU A 111 -8.56 -10.46 10.58
C GLU A 111 -9.04 -10.77 9.17
N LYS A 112 -9.86 -11.82 8.99
CA LYS A 112 -10.43 -12.17 7.68
C LYS A 112 -11.27 -11.05 7.07
N ASN A 113 -11.92 -10.26 7.91
CA ASN A 113 -12.81 -9.17 7.49
C ASN A 113 -12.14 -7.79 7.56
N LYS A 114 -10.84 -7.72 7.86
CA LYS A 114 -10.10 -6.46 7.96
C LYS A 114 -9.98 -5.82 6.58
N VAL A 115 -10.31 -4.53 6.49
CA VAL A 115 -10.12 -3.71 5.30
C VAL A 115 -8.79 -2.98 5.45
N LEU A 116 -7.89 -3.19 4.49
CA LEU A 116 -6.58 -2.53 4.45
C LEU A 116 -6.72 -1.13 3.85
N PHE A 117 -6.11 -0.14 4.51
CA PHE A 117 -5.96 1.19 3.94
C PHE A 117 -4.70 1.20 3.07
N THR A 118 -4.87 1.40 1.76
CA THR A 118 -3.73 1.49 0.84
C THR A 118 -3.35 2.96 0.67
N TYR A 119 -2.08 3.28 0.95
CA TYR A 119 -1.57 4.62 0.73
C TYR A 119 -1.33 4.90 -0.76
N ASP A 120 -1.93 5.97 -1.26
CA ASP A 120 -1.66 6.52 -2.59
C ASP A 120 -0.86 7.83 -2.45
N PRO A 121 0.39 7.90 -2.95
CA PRO A 121 1.19 9.12 -2.90
C PRO A 121 0.59 10.32 -3.64
N SER A 122 -0.38 10.11 -4.55
CA SER A 122 -1.01 11.18 -5.32
C SER A 122 -2.00 12.03 -4.52
N VAL A 123 -2.33 11.62 -3.29
CA VAL A 123 -3.16 12.42 -2.37
C VAL A 123 -2.50 13.72 -1.94
N HIS A 124 -1.17 13.78 -2.06
CA HIS A 124 -0.37 14.94 -1.69
C HIS A 124 -0.19 15.89 -2.88
N ASP A 125 -0.48 17.17 -2.69
CA ASP A 125 -0.20 18.22 -3.67
C ASP A 125 0.95 19.12 -3.19
N TYR A 126 2.15 18.81 -3.67
CA TYR A 126 3.38 19.57 -3.41
C TYR A 126 3.81 20.40 -4.63
N SER A 127 2.88 20.70 -5.55
CA SER A 127 3.21 21.45 -6.77
C SER A 127 3.45 22.94 -6.51
N GLU A 128 2.75 23.52 -5.54
CA GLU A 128 2.83 24.95 -5.18
C GLU A 128 3.87 25.22 -4.07
N GLU A 129 4.02 24.31 -3.11
CA GLU A 129 4.82 24.49 -1.91
C GLU A 129 5.60 23.20 -1.55
N GLU A 130 6.86 23.37 -1.16
CA GLU A 130 7.67 22.25 -0.66
C GLU A 130 7.22 21.82 0.75
N PRO A 131 6.99 20.52 0.98
CA PRO A 131 6.56 20.02 2.28
C PRO A 131 7.64 20.15 3.34
N ARG A 132 7.22 20.34 4.58
CA ARG A 132 8.11 20.50 5.74
C ARG A 132 7.62 19.68 6.90
N MET A 133 8.55 19.32 7.78
CA MET A 133 8.22 18.75 9.08
C MET A 133 7.75 19.87 10.00
N GLU A 134 6.49 19.80 10.43
CA GLU A 134 5.93 20.76 11.39
C GLU A 134 5.36 20.07 12.61
N CYS A 135 5.53 20.71 13.77
CA CYS A 135 4.89 20.28 15.02
C CYS A 135 3.44 20.74 15.00
N ILE A 136 2.51 19.80 15.17
CA ILE A 136 1.08 20.06 15.23
C ILE A 136 0.57 20.23 16.68
N GLY A 137 1.46 20.12 17.66
CA GLY A 137 1.14 19.99 19.09
C GLY A 137 1.43 18.59 19.61
N HIS A 138 1.31 18.38 20.92
CA HIS A 138 1.43 17.05 21.56
C HIS A 138 2.76 16.30 21.32
N ASP A 139 3.86 17.02 21.03
CA ASP A 139 5.14 16.44 20.58
C ASP A 139 5.02 15.56 19.33
N HIS A 140 4.02 15.87 18.49
CA HIS A 140 3.72 15.21 17.23
C HIS A 140 4.16 16.09 16.06
N TYR A 141 5.02 15.55 15.22
CA TYR A 141 5.53 16.19 14.01
C TYR A 141 5.06 15.44 12.78
N VAL A 142 4.56 16.14 11.78
CA VAL A 142 4.07 15.57 10.53
C VAL A 142 4.70 16.28 9.36
N PHE A 143 5.04 15.53 8.30
CA PHE A 143 5.52 16.06 7.04
C PHE A 143 4.34 16.39 6.14
N GLY A 144 4.27 17.61 5.63
CA GLY A 144 3.21 18.01 4.70
C GLY A 144 3.34 19.45 4.23
N SER A 145 2.46 19.83 3.32
CA SER A 145 2.23 21.22 2.92
C SER A 145 1.50 21.99 4.01
N THR A 146 1.52 23.32 3.99
CA THR A 146 0.83 24.14 5.00
C THR A 146 -0.65 23.79 5.11
N LYS A 147 -1.33 23.54 3.97
CA LYS A 147 -2.75 23.16 3.91
C LYS A 147 -3.02 21.83 4.64
N GLU A 148 -2.17 20.83 4.42
CA GLU A 148 -2.31 19.51 5.08
C GLU A 148 -2.01 19.59 6.57
N ILE A 149 -1.00 20.36 6.98
CA ILE A 149 -0.67 20.55 8.40
C ILE A 149 -1.84 21.20 9.15
N GLU A 150 -2.52 22.18 8.55
CA GLU A 150 -3.75 22.77 9.13
C GLU A 150 -4.91 21.76 9.22
N GLU A 151 -5.04 20.85 8.26
CA GLU A 151 -6.00 19.75 8.33
C GLU A 151 -5.65 18.76 9.45
N TYR A 152 -4.40 18.34 9.56
CA TYR A 152 -3.95 17.43 10.61
C TYR A 152 -4.13 18.03 12.01
N LYS A 153 -3.87 19.32 12.18
CA LYS A 153 -4.16 20.05 13.43
C LYS A 153 -5.65 19.98 13.78
N ARG A 154 -6.54 20.27 12.81
CA ARG A 154 -7.99 20.18 13.01
C ARG A 154 -8.44 18.78 13.41
N ILE A 155 -7.98 17.75 12.70
CA ILE A 155 -8.29 16.35 13.01
C ILE A 155 -7.81 15.99 14.42
N ARG A 156 -6.62 16.44 14.79
CA ARG A 156 -6.05 16.16 16.11
C ARG A 156 -6.78 16.89 17.25
N ASP A 157 -7.24 18.11 17.00
CA ASP A 157 -7.98 18.95 17.96
C ASP A 157 -9.37 18.39 18.27
N GLU A 158 -9.96 17.60 17.36
CA GLU A 158 -11.19 16.85 17.64
C GLU A 158 -10.99 15.82 18.78
N ASN A 159 -9.73 15.41 19.04
CA ASN A 159 -9.33 14.51 20.13
C ASN A 159 -10.12 13.19 20.15
N VAL A 160 -10.52 12.73 18.97
CA VAL A 160 -11.12 11.41 18.75
C VAL A 160 -10.06 10.51 18.11
N PRO A 161 -9.67 9.39 18.75
CA PRO A 161 -8.70 8.47 18.17
C PRO A 161 -9.13 8.00 16.78
N LEU A 162 -8.20 8.05 15.82
CA LEU A 162 -8.44 7.67 14.44
C LEU A 162 -8.53 6.15 14.35
N LYS A 163 -9.72 5.65 14.01
CA LYS A 163 -9.92 4.23 13.70
C LYS A 163 -9.23 3.89 12.38
N THR A 164 -7.99 3.41 12.46
CA THR A 164 -7.22 2.94 11.31
C THR A 164 -7.54 1.51 10.90
N ILE A 165 -8.02 0.70 11.84
CA ILE A 165 -8.44 -0.67 11.58
C ILE A 165 -9.96 -0.70 11.40
N THR A 166 -10.38 -0.95 10.16
CA THR A 166 -11.80 -1.15 9.82
C THR A 166 -12.05 -2.63 9.60
N VAL A 167 -13.05 -3.20 10.28
CA VAL A 167 -13.45 -4.60 10.11
C VAL A 167 -14.85 -4.63 9.52
N ARG A 168 -15.01 -5.29 8.37
CA ARG A 168 -16.31 -5.46 7.72
C ARG A 168 -17.21 -6.33 8.58
N ASN A 169 -18.42 -5.87 8.86
CA ASN A 169 -19.42 -6.67 9.53
C ASN A 169 -20.06 -7.63 8.51
N PRO A 170 -20.09 -8.95 8.73
CA PRO A 170 -20.65 -9.91 7.77
C PRO A 170 -22.14 -9.70 7.45
N ASN A 171 -22.87 -8.91 8.25
CA ASN A 171 -24.29 -8.60 8.06
C ASN A 171 -24.59 -7.18 7.56
N GLU A 172 -23.56 -6.35 7.29
CA GLU A 172 -23.75 -5.03 6.69
C GLU A 172 -23.68 -5.14 5.16
N GLU A 173 -24.80 -4.85 4.49
CA GLU A 173 -24.84 -4.62 3.04
C GLU A 173 -24.07 -3.34 2.71
N ASP A 174 -23.39 -3.35 1.56
CA ASP A 174 -22.50 -2.28 1.10
C ASP A 174 -23.23 -0.93 0.96
N THR A 175 -23.30 -0.15 2.04
CA THR A 175 -23.63 1.28 1.96
C THR A 175 -22.42 2.04 1.42
N LYS A 176 -22.34 2.06 0.08
CA LYS A 176 -21.63 3.04 -0.76
C LYS A 176 -20.31 3.57 -0.20
N ALA A 177 -19.24 2.79 -0.35
CA ALA A 177 -17.96 3.39 -0.70
C ALA A 177 -18.12 4.04 -2.09
N GLY A 178 -17.66 5.28 -2.24
CA GLY A 178 -17.74 6.03 -3.48
C GLY A 178 -17.16 5.25 -4.67
N GLU A 179 -17.75 5.49 -5.84
CA GLU A 179 -17.34 5.00 -7.16
C GLU A 179 -15.83 4.77 -7.31
N ASP A 180 -15.39 3.51 -7.34
CA ASP A 180 -14.54 2.94 -8.39
C ASP A 180 -14.02 1.50 -8.09
N ASP A 181 -14.83 0.62 -7.50
CA ASP A 181 -14.46 -0.79 -7.37
C ASP A 181 -14.91 -1.62 -8.58
N ASN A 182 -14.17 -1.48 -9.68
CA ASN A 182 -14.14 -2.51 -10.73
C ASN A 182 -12.98 -3.47 -10.44
N VAL A 183 -13.11 -4.27 -9.37
CA VAL A 183 -12.14 -5.29 -8.98
C VAL A 183 -12.12 -6.38 -10.05
N SER A 184 -11.16 -6.29 -10.96
CA SER A 184 -10.84 -7.38 -11.89
C SER A 184 -10.11 -8.50 -11.14
N THR A 185 -10.71 -9.68 -11.09
CA THR A 185 -10.05 -10.96 -10.76
C THR A 185 -9.07 -11.38 -11.87
N GLU A 186 -8.03 -10.59 -12.09
CA GLU A 186 -6.92 -10.95 -12.98
C GLU A 186 -5.60 -10.90 -12.21
N PRO A 187 -4.67 -11.84 -12.45
CA PRO A 187 -3.44 -11.98 -11.69
C PRO A 187 -2.62 -10.68 -11.77
N VAL A 188 -2.16 -10.21 -10.61
CA VAL A 188 -1.24 -9.07 -10.46
C VAL A 188 0.03 -9.39 -11.24
N LEU A 189 0.12 -8.87 -12.45
CA LEU A 189 1.31 -8.83 -13.28
C LEU A 189 1.75 -7.37 -13.34
N ASP A 190 3.05 -7.12 -13.12
CA ASP A 190 3.65 -5.79 -13.21
C ASP A 190 3.37 -5.16 -14.58
N THR A 191 2.36 -4.30 -14.64
CA THR A 191 2.08 -3.50 -15.83
C THR A 191 3.03 -2.31 -15.87
N PRO A 192 3.70 -2.03 -17.00
CA PRO A 192 4.55 -0.85 -17.14
C PRO A 192 3.75 0.45 -16.95
N ILE A 193 4.38 1.48 -16.35
CA ILE A 193 3.79 2.76 -15.89
C ILE A 193 2.95 3.48 -16.97
N HIS A 194 3.21 3.24 -18.25
CA HIS A 194 2.51 3.87 -19.38
C HIS A 194 1.37 3.05 -19.98
N ASP A 195 0.94 1.94 -19.35
CA ASP A 195 -0.24 1.18 -19.79
C ASP A 195 -1.55 1.84 -19.33
N THR A 196 -1.96 2.89 -20.05
CA THR A 196 -3.12 3.73 -19.70
C THR A 196 -4.47 3.19 -20.20
N GLY A 197 -4.48 2.18 -21.08
CA GLY A 197 -5.73 1.62 -21.63
C GLY A 197 -6.45 2.57 -22.59
N ASN A 198 -5.72 3.24 -23.48
CA ASN A 198 -6.28 4.27 -24.35
C ASN A 198 -7.37 3.70 -25.30
N LYS A 199 -8.57 4.30 -25.25
CA LYS A 199 -9.74 3.92 -26.06
C LYS A 199 -9.50 4.03 -27.57
N LEU A 200 -8.57 4.89 -28.01
CA LEU A 200 -8.17 5.03 -29.42
C LEU A 200 -7.69 3.70 -30.03
N TYR A 201 -6.99 2.87 -29.26
CA TYR A 201 -6.54 1.56 -29.74
C TYR A 201 -7.70 0.58 -30.00
N GLY A 202 -8.76 0.67 -29.20
CA GLY A 202 -9.98 -0.12 -29.41
C GLY A 202 -10.75 0.33 -30.66
N ILE A 203 -10.90 1.65 -30.83
CA ILE A 203 -11.56 2.24 -32.01
C ILE A 203 -10.77 1.94 -33.29
N GLY A 204 -9.45 2.11 -33.27
CA GLY A 204 -8.60 1.79 -34.42
C GLY A 204 -8.65 0.30 -34.78
N ALA A 205 -8.62 -0.59 -33.79
CA ALA A 205 -8.70 -2.03 -34.00
C ALA A 205 -10.08 -2.48 -34.56
N PHE A 206 -11.15 -1.74 -34.28
CA PHE A 206 -12.48 -2.00 -34.84
C PHE A 206 -12.52 -1.78 -36.36
N PHE A 207 -11.99 -0.65 -36.84
CA PHE A 207 -11.96 -0.35 -38.28
C PHE A 207 -10.87 -1.12 -39.04
N LEU A 208 -9.78 -1.48 -38.37
CA LEU A 208 -8.61 -2.13 -38.97
C LEU A 208 -8.25 -3.41 -38.19
N PRO A 209 -9.06 -4.48 -38.26
CA PRO A 209 -8.89 -5.69 -37.45
C PRO A 209 -7.56 -6.41 -37.68
N LEU A 210 -6.96 -6.35 -38.88
CA LEU A 210 -5.62 -6.92 -39.13
C LEU A 210 -4.52 -6.17 -38.37
N LEU A 211 -4.57 -4.84 -38.35
CA LEU A 211 -3.64 -4.01 -37.56
C LEU A 211 -3.92 -4.17 -36.05
N GLY A 212 -5.19 -4.33 -35.67
CA GLY A 212 -5.61 -4.65 -34.30
C GLY A 212 -5.03 -5.98 -33.80
N LEU A 213 -4.93 -7.00 -34.68
CA LEU A 213 -4.33 -8.30 -34.39
C LEU A 213 -2.81 -8.21 -34.17
N ILE A 214 -2.13 -7.35 -34.93
CA ILE A 214 -0.70 -7.06 -34.75
C ILE A 214 -0.48 -6.33 -33.43
N GLY A 215 -1.27 -5.29 -33.14
CA GLY A 215 -1.22 -4.57 -31.86
C GLY A 215 -1.52 -5.47 -30.66
N TRP A 216 -2.47 -6.39 -30.80
CA TRP A 216 -2.78 -7.44 -29.83
C TRP A 216 -1.56 -8.29 -29.46
N LEU A 217 -0.79 -8.76 -30.45
CA LEU A 217 0.42 -9.55 -30.22
C LEU A 217 1.56 -8.73 -29.60
N ILE A 218 1.74 -7.49 -30.04
CA ILE A 218 2.80 -6.59 -29.55
C ILE A 218 2.57 -6.24 -28.07
N PHE A 219 1.35 -5.85 -27.69
CA PHE A 219 1.02 -5.49 -26.32
C PHE A 219 1.07 -6.70 -25.38
N LYS A 220 0.70 -7.89 -25.85
CA LYS A 220 0.86 -9.14 -25.09
C LYS A 220 2.32 -9.47 -24.81
N LYS A 221 3.22 -9.22 -25.78
CA LYS A 221 4.67 -9.50 -25.63
C LYS A 221 5.36 -8.56 -24.63
N HIS A 222 4.86 -7.33 -24.48
CA HIS A 222 5.46 -6.30 -23.63
C HIS A 222 4.67 -6.04 -22.33
N ASN A 223 3.77 -6.94 -21.92
CA ASN A 223 2.98 -6.84 -20.69
C ASN A 223 2.09 -5.58 -20.57
N TYR A 224 1.67 -4.98 -21.68
CA TYR A 224 0.68 -3.88 -21.69
C TYR A 224 -0.74 -4.43 -21.68
N TYR A 225 -1.21 -4.92 -20.54
CA TYR A 225 -2.49 -5.64 -20.38
C TYR A 225 -3.73 -4.78 -20.68
N LYS A 226 -3.77 -3.49 -20.31
CA LYS A 226 -4.92 -2.61 -20.55
C LYS A 226 -5.06 -2.29 -22.04
N ASN A 227 -3.98 -1.90 -22.71
CA ASN A 227 -3.98 -1.66 -24.16
C ASN A 227 -4.24 -2.95 -24.96
N TYR A 228 -3.69 -4.09 -24.52
CA TYR A 228 -3.99 -5.42 -25.05
C TYR A 228 -5.50 -5.71 -25.05
N ARG A 229 -6.17 -5.45 -23.92
CA ARG A 229 -7.61 -5.73 -23.74
C ARG A 229 -8.45 -4.85 -24.67
N MET A 230 -8.06 -3.59 -24.88
CA MET A 230 -8.74 -2.68 -25.80
C MET A 230 -8.59 -3.14 -27.26
N CYS A 231 -7.39 -3.50 -27.71
CA CYS A 231 -7.17 -4.03 -29.06
C CYS A 231 -7.92 -5.34 -29.30
N LYS A 232 -7.95 -6.24 -28.32
CA LYS A 232 -8.67 -7.53 -28.42
C LYS A 232 -10.18 -7.31 -28.59
N LYS A 233 -10.79 -6.46 -27.76
CA LYS A 233 -12.23 -6.15 -27.86
C LYS A 233 -12.59 -5.49 -29.18
N GLY A 234 -11.79 -4.49 -29.61
CA GLY A 234 -11.99 -3.78 -30.88
C GLY A 234 -11.88 -4.71 -32.09
N THR A 235 -10.83 -5.53 -32.15
CA THR A 235 -10.60 -6.47 -33.26
C THR A 235 -11.73 -7.49 -33.40
N LEU A 236 -12.20 -8.06 -32.28
CA LEU A 236 -13.27 -9.06 -32.30
C LEU A 236 -14.60 -8.45 -32.77
N ALA A 237 -14.95 -7.27 -32.26
CA ALA A 237 -16.14 -6.54 -32.69
C ALA A 237 -16.07 -6.16 -34.19
N GLY A 238 -14.89 -5.73 -34.68
CA GLY A 238 -14.67 -5.40 -36.09
C GLY A 238 -14.82 -6.60 -37.04
N LEU A 239 -14.33 -7.78 -36.64
CA LEU A 239 -14.47 -9.01 -37.44
C LEU A 239 -15.91 -9.51 -37.49
N ILE A 240 -16.63 -9.50 -36.36
CA ILE A 240 -18.03 -9.93 -36.30
C ILE A 240 -18.91 -9.03 -37.16
N THR A 241 -18.75 -7.71 -37.03
CA THR A 241 -19.54 -6.74 -37.81
C THR A 241 -19.29 -6.86 -39.31
N ARG A 242 -18.03 -7.00 -39.74
CA ARG A 242 -17.71 -7.25 -41.16
C ARG A 242 -18.26 -8.59 -41.65
N GLY A 243 -18.16 -9.65 -40.85
CA GLY A 243 -18.73 -10.96 -41.19
C GLY A 243 -20.24 -10.89 -41.41
N ALA A 244 -20.96 -10.17 -40.54
CA ALA A 244 -22.40 -9.96 -40.67
C ALA A 244 -22.77 -9.17 -41.94
N ILE A 245 -22.00 -8.11 -42.26
CA ILE A 245 -22.21 -7.30 -43.48
C ILE A 245 -21.99 -8.14 -44.74
N VAL A 246 -20.91 -8.93 -44.79
CA VAL A 246 -20.63 -9.81 -45.94
C VAL A 246 -21.70 -10.90 -46.05
N GLY A 247 -22.15 -11.48 -44.94
CA GLY A 247 -23.23 -12.47 -44.92
C GLY A 247 -24.55 -11.90 -45.45
N LEU A 248 -24.94 -10.71 -44.99
CA LEU A 248 -26.14 -10.01 -45.50
C LEU A 248 -26.02 -9.67 -46.99
N TYR A 249 -24.83 -9.23 -47.43
CA TYR A 249 -24.58 -8.95 -48.83
C TYR A 249 -24.71 -10.21 -49.69
N LEU A 250 -24.12 -11.33 -49.28
CA LEU A 250 -24.23 -12.60 -49.99
C LEU A 250 -25.67 -13.12 -50.03
N LEU A 251 -26.41 -12.98 -48.92
CA LEU A 251 -27.84 -13.32 -48.87
C LEU A 251 -28.65 -12.49 -49.86
N ALA A 252 -28.44 -11.17 -49.90
CA ALA A 252 -29.11 -10.28 -50.84
C ALA A 252 -28.77 -10.61 -52.30
N LEU A 253 -27.51 -10.99 -52.56
CA LEU A 253 -27.05 -11.40 -53.89
C LEU A 253 -27.71 -12.72 -54.33
N LEU A 254 -27.87 -13.67 -53.40
CA LEU A 254 -28.56 -14.94 -53.65
C LEU A 254 -30.04 -14.73 -53.95
N ILE A 255 -30.71 -13.84 -53.20
CA ILE A 255 -32.10 -13.43 -53.47
C ILE A 255 -32.25 -12.73 -54.82
N ALA A 256 -31.26 -11.96 -55.25
CA ALA A 256 -31.30 -11.26 -56.55
C ALA A 256 -31.07 -12.17 -57.76
N ILE A 257 -30.47 -13.36 -57.57
CA ILE A 257 -30.21 -14.34 -58.63
C ILE A 257 -31.39 -15.32 -58.80
N LEU A 258 -32.21 -15.48 -57.76
CA LEU A 258 -33.33 -16.43 -57.69
C LEU A 258 -34.64 -15.79 -58.20
#